data_AF-A0A0F9M0J4-F1
#
_entry.id   AF-A0A0F9M0J4-F1
#
_cell.length_a   1.000
_cell.length_b   1.000
_cell.length_c   1.000
_cell.angle_alpha   90.00
_cell.angle_beta   90.00
_cell.angle_gamma   90.00
#
_symmetry.space_group_name_H-M   'P 1'
#
loop_
_entity.id
_entity.type
_entity.pdbx_description
1 polymer ?
#
loop_
_entity_poly.entity_id
_entity_poly.type
_entity_poly.pdbx_seq_one_letter_code
_entity_poly.pdbx_strand_id
1 'polypeptide(L)'
;KIRDGFVSNSSSSSFIILIKKWSVMDNPDDKDFIATEEDIKKAKEYGFTETETINPFRYEELRSVNEAKPIERPEQLGLAYAVTCNEDDVIYFLVKNNIPFKASTHYQNHYYCYGRGWDYILRAENFGQTMCMYGEEYEKKMGGWLLEPVKKIPKQEFLEQEKKYLRLEENLNEG
;
A
#
# COMPACT_ATOMS: atom_id res chain seq x y z
N LYS A 1 3.11 8.48 19.16
CA LYS A 1 3.89 7.22 19.32
C LYS A 1 5.30 7.54 18.82
N ILE A 2 6.34 7.12 19.54
CA ILE A 2 7.72 7.62 19.41
C ILE A 2 8.32 7.30 18.02
N ARG A 3 8.90 8.31 17.32
CA ARG A 3 10.00 8.15 16.34
C ARG A 3 11.28 8.64 17.04
N ASP A 4 11.88 7.81 17.87
CA ASP A 4 13.21 8.02 18.46
C ASP A 4 14.01 6.72 18.29
N GLY A 5 15.19 6.86 17.68
CA GLY A 5 16.31 5.91 17.80
C GLY A 5 16.07 4.49 17.30
N PHE A 6 16.62 4.17 16.13
CA PHE A 6 16.57 2.87 15.44
C PHE A 6 15.22 2.56 14.77
N VAL A 7 14.95 3.26 13.66
CA VAL A 7 14.04 2.75 12.64
C VAL A 7 14.56 1.37 12.23
N SER A 8 13.71 0.34 12.27
CA SER A 8 14.00 -0.90 11.56
C SER A 8 14.03 -0.55 10.07
N ASN A 9 15.23 -0.29 9.55
CA ASN A 9 15.52 0.27 8.22
C ASN A 9 15.17 -0.65 7.04
N SER A 10 14.33 -1.66 7.24
CA SER A 10 14.12 -2.67 6.21
C SER A 10 12.67 -2.82 5.76
N SER A 11 11.68 -2.09 6.31
CA SER A 11 10.28 -2.21 5.84
C SER A 11 10.19 -1.91 4.35
N SER A 12 9.73 -2.87 3.56
CA SER A 12 9.43 -2.69 2.15
C SER A 12 7.92 -2.70 1.94
N SER A 13 7.45 -1.75 1.13
CA SER A 13 6.05 -1.62 0.76
C SER A 13 5.91 -1.35 -0.73
N SER A 14 4.83 -1.89 -1.30
CA SER A 14 4.45 -1.70 -2.70
C SER A 14 3.00 -1.27 -2.82
N PHE A 15 2.73 -0.43 -3.81
CA PHE A 15 1.45 0.21 -4.06
C PHE A 15 1.04 -0.03 -5.51
N ILE A 16 -0.24 -0.27 -5.73
CA ILE A 16 -0.86 -0.43 -7.03
C ILE A 16 -2.08 0.48 -7.13
N ILE A 17 -2.16 1.22 -8.23
CA ILE A 17 -3.31 2.01 -8.66
C ILE A 17 -3.83 1.37 -9.95
N LEU A 18 -5.09 0.92 -9.98
CA LEU A 18 -5.65 0.31 -11.18
C LEU A 18 -6.07 1.41 -12.16
N ILE A 19 -5.66 1.26 -13.43
CA ILE A 19 -6.05 2.22 -14.49
C ILE A 19 -7.13 1.66 -15.41
N LYS A 20 -7.34 0.34 -15.41
CA LYS A 20 -8.35 -0.35 -16.22
C LYS A 20 -8.97 -1.51 -15.43
N LYS A 21 -10.19 -1.90 -15.82
CA LYS A 21 -10.82 -3.14 -15.33
C LYS A 21 -10.05 -4.34 -15.82
N TRP A 22 -9.89 -5.35 -14.96
CA TRP A 22 -9.40 -6.64 -15.39
C TRP A 22 -10.56 -7.55 -15.75
N SER A 23 -10.76 -7.77 -17.06
CA SER A 23 -11.90 -8.49 -17.62
C SER A 23 -12.04 -9.96 -17.19
N VAL A 24 -10.98 -10.57 -16.62
CA VAL A 24 -10.94 -12.01 -16.35
C VAL A 24 -11.53 -12.37 -14.97
N MET A 25 -11.63 -11.42 -14.04
CA MET A 25 -12.09 -11.70 -12.67
C MET A 25 -13.33 -10.91 -12.22
N ASP A 26 -13.96 -10.17 -13.14
CA ASP A 26 -15.24 -9.43 -13.01
C ASP A 26 -15.66 -9.17 -11.55
N ASN A 27 -14.79 -8.49 -10.80
CA ASN A 27 -15.01 -8.28 -9.38
C ASN A 27 -15.95 -7.07 -9.25
N PRO A 28 -17.14 -7.22 -8.66
CA PRO A 28 -18.15 -6.15 -8.58
C PRO A 28 -17.63 -4.85 -7.94
N ASP A 29 -16.55 -4.94 -7.14
CA ASP A 29 -15.93 -3.80 -6.47
C ASP A 29 -14.84 -3.09 -7.30
N ASP A 30 -14.47 -3.59 -8.49
CA ASP A 30 -13.40 -3.00 -9.30
C ASP A 30 -13.69 -1.54 -9.70
N LYS A 31 -14.97 -1.15 -9.80
CA LYS A 31 -15.37 0.23 -10.13
C LYS A 31 -14.85 1.25 -9.13
N ASP A 32 -14.75 0.88 -7.84
CA ASP A 32 -14.30 1.79 -6.79
C ASP A 32 -12.77 1.89 -6.78
N PHE A 33 -12.07 0.95 -7.43
CA PHE A 33 -10.61 0.89 -7.44
C PHE A 33 -9.96 1.48 -8.71
N ILE A 34 -10.75 1.92 -9.69
CA ILE A 34 -10.22 2.49 -10.93
C ILE A 34 -9.88 3.97 -10.74
N ALA A 35 -8.66 4.32 -11.13
CA ALA A 35 -8.16 5.67 -11.19
C ALA A 35 -8.79 6.45 -12.36
N THR A 36 -9.07 7.72 -12.12
CA THR A 36 -9.40 8.68 -13.17
C THR A 36 -8.12 9.19 -13.85
N GLU A 37 -8.25 9.89 -14.98
CA GLU A 37 -7.12 10.54 -15.65
C GLU A 37 -6.39 11.54 -14.73
N GLU A 38 -7.12 12.24 -13.86
CA GLU A 38 -6.55 13.17 -12.89
C GLU A 38 -5.71 12.44 -11.84
N ASP A 39 -6.20 11.31 -11.33
CA ASP A 39 -5.46 10.50 -10.36
C ASP A 39 -4.19 9.93 -10.97
N ILE A 40 -4.27 9.45 -12.21
CA ILE A 40 -3.11 8.93 -12.97
C ILE A 40 -2.05 10.02 -13.11
N LYS A 41 -2.45 11.25 -13.45
CA LYS A 41 -1.53 12.39 -13.55
C LYS A 41 -0.85 12.67 -12.20
N LYS A 42 -1.62 12.81 -11.12
CA LYS A 42 -1.08 13.07 -9.77
C LYS A 42 -0.15 11.96 -9.31
N ALA A 43 -0.52 10.69 -9.54
CA ALA A 43 0.30 9.54 -9.17
C ALA A 43 1.63 9.52 -9.94
N LYS A 44 1.61 9.81 -11.26
CA LYS A 44 2.84 9.93 -12.05
C LYS A 44 3.72 11.09 -11.59
N GLU A 45 3.13 12.24 -11.24
CA GLU A 45 3.86 13.38 -10.66
C GLU A 45 4.49 13.03 -9.30
N TYR A 46 3.84 12.18 -8.50
CA TYR A 46 4.40 11.65 -7.25
C TYR A 46 5.55 10.66 -7.47
N GLY A 47 5.58 9.97 -8.62
CA GLY A 47 6.64 9.03 -9.00
C GLY A 47 6.17 7.60 -9.28
N PHE A 48 4.85 7.34 -9.35
CA PHE A 48 4.34 6.04 -9.77
C PHE A 48 4.69 5.75 -11.23
N THR A 49 5.05 4.50 -11.54
CA THR A 49 5.42 4.03 -12.88
C THR A 49 4.42 3.01 -13.40
N GLU A 50 4.32 2.86 -14.71
CA GLU A 50 3.38 1.90 -15.32
C GLU A 50 3.76 0.46 -14.97
N THR A 51 2.75 -0.39 -14.79
CA THR A 51 2.95 -1.80 -14.49
C THR A 51 1.87 -2.68 -15.12
N GLU A 52 2.23 -3.95 -15.28
CA GLU A 52 1.40 -5.01 -15.83
C GLU A 52 0.79 -5.87 -14.71
N THR A 53 1.23 -5.70 -13.46
CA THR A 53 0.63 -6.39 -12.32
C THR A 53 -0.45 -5.53 -11.68
N ILE A 54 -1.51 -6.17 -11.21
CA ILE A 54 -2.51 -5.53 -10.34
C ILE A 54 -2.38 -5.98 -8.87
N ASN A 55 -1.44 -6.88 -8.59
CA ASN A 55 -1.22 -7.45 -7.28
C ASN A 55 -0.01 -6.78 -6.62
N PRO A 56 -0.21 -6.02 -5.52
CA PRO A 56 0.90 -5.33 -4.85
C PRO A 56 1.95 -6.30 -4.29
N PHE A 57 1.56 -7.49 -3.83
CA PHE A 57 2.49 -8.51 -3.31
C PHE A 57 3.51 -9.00 -4.36
N ARG A 58 3.12 -9.01 -5.64
CA ARG A 58 3.99 -9.46 -6.74
C ARG A 58 4.91 -8.37 -7.27
N TYR A 59 4.63 -7.10 -7.00
CA TYR A 59 5.38 -6.01 -7.61
C TYR A 59 6.85 -5.98 -7.15
N GLU A 60 7.12 -6.26 -5.87
CA GLU A 60 8.50 -6.31 -5.36
C GLU A 60 9.29 -7.50 -5.94
N GLU A 61 8.63 -8.64 -6.13
CA GLU A 61 9.23 -9.80 -6.79
C GLU A 61 9.64 -9.45 -8.23
N LEU A 62 8.74 -8.83 -8.99
CA LEU A 62 9.01 -8.39 -10.35
C LEU A 62 10.14 -7.37 -10.43
N ARG A 63 10.29 -6.50 -9.42
CA ARG A 63 11.38 -5.50 -9.36
C ARG A 63 12.74 -6.11 -9.01
N SER A 64 12.76 -7.19 -8.22
CA SER A 64 13.99 -7.87 -7.80
C SER A 64 14.51 -8.85 -8.86
N VAL A 65 13.62 -9.43 -9.66
CA VAL A 65 13.97 -10.33 -10.76
C VAL A 65 14.16 -9.51 -12.04
N ASN A 66 15.33 -8.87 -12.19
CA ASN A 66 15.76 -8.14 -13.39
C ASN A 66 15.91 -9.03 -14.68
N GLU A 67 15.33 -10.23 -14.71
CA GLU A 67 15.54 -11.23 -15.76
C GLU A 67 14.25 -11.83 -16.37
N ALA A 68 13.08 -11.25 -16.08
CA ALA A 68 11.89 -11.64 -16.84
C ALA A 68 12.00 -11.04 -18.25
N LYS A 69 12.28 -11.90 -19.24
CA LYS A 69 12.21 -11.58 -20.67
C LYS A 69 10.98 -10.71 -20.94
N PRO A 70 11.08 -9.66 -21.77
CA PRO A 70 9.93 -8.85 -22.11
C PRO A 70 8.88 -9.77 -22.73
N ILE A 71 7.82 -10.02 -21.98
CA ILE A 71 6.57 -10.50 -22.57
C ILE A 71 6.17 -9.39 -23.54
N GLU A 72 5.77 -9.73 -24.76
CA GLU A 72 5.32 -8.75 -25.76
C GLU A 72 4.21 -7.89 -25.14
N ARG A 73 4.59 -6.68 -24.71
CA ARG A 73 3.85 -5.67 -23.94
C ARG A 73 2.45 -6.13 -23.49
N PRO A 74 2.34 -6.85 -22.36
CA PRO A 74 1.08 -7.01 -21.69
C PRO A 74 0.40 -5.65 -21.56
N GLU A 75 -0.92 -5.63 -21.75
CA GLU A 75 -1.70 -4.43 -21.58
C GLU A 75 -1.40 -3.80 -20.20
N GLN A 76 -1.09 -2.51 -20.17
CA GLN A 76 -0.83 -1.82 -18.91
C GLN A 76 -2.09 -1.84 -18.05
N LEU A 77 -1.99 -2.48 -16.89
CA LEU A 77 -3.12 -2.71 -16.00
C LEU A 77 -3.18 -1.70 -14.84
N GLY A 78 -2.04 -1.11 -14.49
CA GLY A 78 -1.96 -0.18 -13.37
C GLY A 78 -0.73 0.73 -13.38
N LEU A 79 -0.66 1.54 -12.33
CA LEU A 79 0.56 2.21 -11.90
C LEU A 79 1.05 1.57 -10.60
N ALA A 80 2.36 1.56 -10.40
CA ALA A 80 3.00 1.00 -9.23
C ALA A 80 4.06 1.93 -8.64
N TYR A 81 4.23 1.81 -7.32
CA TYR A 81 5.28 2.48 -6.59
C TYR A 81 5.77 1.55 -5.48
N ALA A 82 7.06 1.58 -5.19
CA ALA A 82 7.63 0.82 -4.08
C ALA A 82 8.58 1.70 -3.29
N VAL A 83 8.50 1.59 -1.97
CA VAL A 83 9.25 2.41 -1.03
C VAL A 83 9.81 1.54 0.08
N THR A 84 11.03 1.85 0.50
CA THR A 84 11.67 1.24 1.67
C THR A 84 11.64 2.27 2.78
N CYS A 85 10.74 2.10 3.75
CA CYS A 85 10.29 3.09 4.75
C CYS A 85 9.33 4.16 4.21
N ASN A 86 8.61 4.84 5.12
CA ASN A 86 7.69 5.95 4.83
C ASN A 86 6.47 5.55 3.98
N GLU A 87 5.99 4.32 4.13
CA GLU A 87 4.75 3.85 3.53
C GLU A 87 3.54 4.73 3.90
N ASP A 88 3.53 5.29 5.11
CA ASP A 88 2.48 6.19 5.60
C ASP A 88 2.36 7.47 4.76
N ASP A 89 3.48 8.03 4.28
CA ASP A 89 3.48 9.22 3.42
C ASP A 89 2.81 8.95 2.06
N VAL A 90 3.04 7.75 1.52
CA VAL A 90 2.42 7.32 0.26
C VAL A 90 0.93 7.11 0.47
N ILE A 91 0.53 6.42 1.55
CA ILE A 91 -0.88 6.22 1.91
C ILE A 91 -1.57 7.58 2.13
N TYR A 92 -0.93 8.49 2.87
CA TYR A 92 -1.44 9.84 3.10
C TYR A 92 -1.66 10.60 1.80
N PHE A 93 -0.68 10.62 0.90
CA PHE A 93 -0.82 11.23 -0.41
C PHE A 93 -2.03 10.67 -1.18
N LEU A 94 -2.19 9.35 -1.24
CA LEU A 94 -3.27 8.70 -1.97
C LEU A 94 -4.64 9.01 -1.36
N VAL A 95 -4.78 8.85 -0.04
CA VAL A 95 -6.06 9.05 0.67
C VAL A 95 -6.48 10.52 0.67
N LYS A 96 -5.54 11.46 0.87
CA LYS A 96 -5.79 12.91 0.82
C LYS A 96 -6.31 13.34 -0.54
N ASN A 97 -5.79 12.75 -1.61
CA ASN A 97 -6.21 13.05 -2.98
C ASN A 97 -7.40 12.18 -3.45
N ASN A 98 -7.98 11.34 -2.59
CA ASN A 98 -9.06 10.41 -2.94
C ASN A 98 -8.71 9.45 -4.10
N ILE A 99 -7.43 9.07 -4.19
CA ILE A 99 -6.91 8.15 -5.20
C ILE A 99 -7.08 6.72 -4.67
N PRO A 100 -7.83 5.83 -5.36
CA PRO A 100 -7.98 4.46 -4.93
C PRO A 100 -6.70 3.66 -5.15
N PHE A 101 -6.42 2.74 -4.22
CA PHE A 101 -5.20 1.93 -4.27
C PHE A 101 -5.34 0.59 -3.57
N LYS A 102 -4.39 -0.29 -3.87
CA LYS A 102 -4.08 -1.53 -3.14
C LYS A 102 -2.60 -1.51 -2.77
N ALA A 103 -2.26 -1.91 -1.57
CA ALA A 103 -0.87 -1.90 -1.10
C ALA A 103 -0.55 -3.15 -0.29
N SER A 104 0.70 -3.54 -0.38
CA SER A 104 1.36 -4.54 0.45
C SER A 104 2.38 -3.81 1.28
N THR A 105 2.28 -3.85 2.61
CA THR A 105 3.17 -3.10 3.50
C THR A 105 3.83 -3.99 4.53
N HIS A 106 4.91 -3.48 5.13
CA HIS A 106 5.69 -4.16 6.15
C HIS A 106 6.13 -5.58 5.72
N TYR A 107 6.85 -5.69 4.60
CA TYR A 107 7.30 -6.98 4.04
C TYR A 107 6.16 -7.94 3.73
N GLN A 108 5.11 -7.41 3.10
CA GLN A 108 3.94 -8.19 2.72
C GLN A 108 3.11 -8.72 3.89
N ASN A 109 3.40 -8.31 5.13
CA ASN A 109 2.63 -8.73 6.31
C ASN A 109 1.26 -8.06 6.39
N HIS A 110 1.08 -6.91 5.74
CA HIS A 110 -0.22 -6.25 5.70
C HIS A 110 -0.66 -5.95 4.29
N TYR A 111 -1.97 -6.01 4.11
CA TYR A 111 -2.68 -5.48 2.96
C TYR A 111 -3.39 -4.20 3.37
N TYR A 112 -3.28 -3.16 2.56
CA TYR A 112 -4.08 -1.95 2.66
C TYR A 112 -4.85 -1.72 1.37
N CYS A 113 -6.10 -1.30 1.46
CA CYS A 113 -6.80 -0.78 0.29
C CYS A 113 -7.75 0.36 0.64
N TYR A 114 -7.98 1.20 -0.35
CA TYR A 114 -8.89 2.33 -0.28
C TYR A 114 -9.65 2.40 -1.60
N GLY A 115 -10.97 2.22 -1.54
CA GLY A 115 -11.86 2.46 -2.68
C GLY A 115 -12.25 3.93 -2.74
N ARG A 116 -12.53 4.42 -3.95
CA ARG A 116 -12.95 5.80 -4.17
C ARG A 116 -14.23 6.09 -3.40
N GLY A 117 -14.21 7.20 -2.66
CA GLY A 117 -15.36 7.65 -1.89
C GLY A 117 -15.63 6.88 -0.60
N TRP A 118 -14.80 5.89 -0.26
CA TRP A 118 -14.88 5.24 1.05
C TRP A 118 -14.53 6.25 2.16
N ASP A 119 -15.20 6.10 3.30
CA ASP A 119 -14.95 6.86 4.52
C ASP A 119 -13.96 6.16 5.47
N TYR A 120 -13.37 5.05 5.01
CA TYR A 120 -12.35 4.29 5.73
C TYR A 120 -11.27 3.75 4.78
N ILE A 121 -10.12 3.42 5.36
CA ILE A 121 -9.05 2.60 4.77
C ILE A 121 -9.20 1.20 5.35
N LEU A 122 -9.19 0.18 4.50
CA LEU A 122 -9.21 -1.20 4.96
C LEU A 122 -7.77 -1.69 5.12
N ARG A 123 -7.44 -2.21 6.31
CA ARG A 123 -6.20 -2.91 6.60
C ARG A 123 -6.53 -4.37 6.89
N ALA A 124 -5.77 -5.30 6.32
CA ALA A 124 -5.87 -6.71 6.64
C ALA A 124 -4.48 -7.31 6.91
N GLU A 125 -4.43 -8.28 7.81
CA GLU A 125 -3.22 -9.05 8.11
C GLU A 125 -3.03 -10.16 7.05
N ASN A 126 -1.80 -10.35 6.57
CA ASN A 126 -1.45 -11.42 5.64
C ASN A 126 -0.94 -12.65 6.41
N PHE A 127 -1.89 -13.44 6.94
CA PHE A 127 -1.58 -14.63 7.74
C PHE A 127 -0.66 -15.63 7.04
N GLY A 128 -0.83 -15.82 5.73
CA GLY A 128 0.01 -16.74 4.95
C GLY A 128 1.47 -16.33 5.00
N GLN A 129 1.77 -15.05 4.79
CA GLN A 129 3.13 -14.53 4.88
C GLN A 129 3.70 -14.66 6.30
N THR A 130 2.91 -14.32 7.31
CA THR A 130 3.34 -14.42 8.71
C THR A 130 3.62 -15.88 9.11
N MET A 131 2.79 -16.83 8.69
CA MET A 131 3.03 -18.26 8.90
C MET A 131 4.30 -18.74 8.21
N CYS A 132 4.56 -18.31 6.96
CA CYS A 132 5.80 -18.64 6.25
C CYS A 132 7.04 -18.11 6.99
N MET A 133 6.95 -16.94 7.65
CA MET A 133 8.07 -16.35 8.38
C MET A 133 8.34 -17.03 9.73
N TYR A 134 7.29 -17.37 10.48
CA TYR A 134 7.42 -17.81 11.88
C TYR A 134 7.12 -19.29 12.13
N GLY A 135 6.60 -20.02 11.14
CA GLY A 135 6.28 -21.45 11.27
C GLY A 135 5.36 -21.75 12.45
N GLU A 136 5.69 -22.79 13.22
CA GLU A 136 4.93 -23.22 14.40
C GLU A 136 4.93 -22.20 15.56
N GLU A 137 5.83 -21.21 15.54
CA GLU A 137 5.87 -20.15 16.56
C GLU A 137 4.87 -19.01 16.29
N TYR A 138 4.16 -19.02 15.16
CA TYR A 138 3.30 -17.90 14.77
C TYR A 138 2.26 -17.56 15.84
N GLU A 139 1.61 -18.53 16.49
CA GLU A 139 0.60 -18.28 17.53
C GLU A 139 1.19 -17.59 18.76
N LYS A 140 2.42 -17.95 19.13
CA LYS A 140 3.14 -17.34 20.26
C LYS A 140 3.62 -15.93 19.93
N LYS A 141 4.08 -15.70 18.70
CA LYS A 141 4.58 -14.40 18.22
C LYS A 141 3.43 -13.42 17.91
N MET A 142 2.28 -13.94 17.47
CA MET A 142 1.07 -13.18 17.14
C MET A 142 0.09 -13.08 18.32
N GLY A 143 0.48 -13.54 19.52
CA GLY A 143 -0.35 -13.53 20.73
C GLY A 143 -0.89 -12.13 21.06
N GLY A 144 -2.09 -11.82 20.55
CA GLY A 144 -2.78 -10.53 20.65
C GLY A 144 -3.21 -9.90 19.31
N TRP A 145 -2.56 -10.25 18.20
CA TRP A 145 -2.86 -9.73 16.85
C TRP A 145 -4.03 -10.46 16.17
N LEU A 146 -4.34 -11.68 16.62
CA LEU A 146 -5.37 -12.56 16.06
C LEU A 146 -6.83 -12.12 16.31
N LEU A 147 -7.06 -11.02 17.05
CA LEU A 147 -8.42 -10.61 17.42
C LEU A 147 -9.15 -9.82 16.34
N GLU A 148 -8.41 -9.13 15.46
CA GLU A 148 -8.99 -8.27 14.41
C GLU A 148 -8.17 -8.38 13.11
N PRO A 149 -8.35 -9.47 12.35
CA PRO A 149 -7.62 -9.75 11.11
C PRO A 149 -7.84 -8.69 10.02
N VAL A 150 -8.94 -7.95 10.13
CA VAL A 150 -9.34 -6.87 9.22
C VAL A 150 -9.79 -5.69 10.08
N LYS A 151 -9.26 -4.51 9.76
CA LYS A 151 -9.60 -3.26 10.44
C LYS A 151 -10.04 -2.22 9.42
N LYS A 152 -11.11 -1.50 9.74
CA LYS A 152 -11.52 -0.29 9.03
C LYS A 152 -11.00 0.92 9.81
N ILE A 153 -10.04 1.62 9.24
CA ILE A 153 -9.46 2.83 9.82
C ILE A 153 -10.24 4.02 9.25
N PRO A 154 -10.98 4.81 10.06
CA PRO A 154 -11.72 5.95 9.55
C PRO A 154 -10.81 6.94 8.81
N LYS A 155 -11.24 7.36 7.61
CA LYS A 155 -10.45 8.23 6.72
C LYS A 155 -10.08 9.54 7.39
N GLN A 156 -11.03 10.18 8.09
CA GLN A 156 -10.78 11.47 8.73
C GLN A 156 -9.77 11.33 9.88
N GLU A 157 -9.94 10.30 10.71
CA GLU A 157 -9.02 10.01 11.81
C GLU A 157 -7.59 9.79 11.28
N PHE A 158 -7.44 8.99 10.22
CA PHE A 158 -6.15 8.77 9.57
C PHE A 158 -5.52 10.08 9.08
N LEU A 159 -6.27 10.90 8.33
CA LEU A 159 -5.77 12.17 7.80
C LEU A 159 -5.39 13.18 8.88
N GLU A 160 -6.08 13.18 10.02
CA GLU A 160 -5.77 14.06 11.15
C GLU A 160 -4.50 13.62 11.88
N GLN A 161 -4.31 12.32 12.06
CA GLN A 161 -3.10 11.76 12.66
C GLN A 161 -1.87 12.12 11.82
N GLU A 162 -1.91 11.89 10.50
CA GLU A 162 -0.79 12.20 9.59
C GLU A 162 -0.47 13.70 9.52
N LYS A 163 -1.49 14.57 9.47
CA LYS A 163 -1.28 16.02 9.54
C LYS A 163 -0.59 16.46 10.83
N LYS A 164 -0.90 15.81 11.95
CA LYS A 164 -0.27 16.12 13.24
C LYS A 164 1.20 15.72 13.22
N TYR A 165 1.55 14.59 12.61
CA TYR A 165 2.94 14.15 12.48
C TYR A 165 3.76 15.08 11.58
N LEU A 166 3.25 15.43 10.39
CA LEU A 166 3.95 16.34 9.47
C LEU A 166 4.26 17.71 10.12
N ARG A 167 3.32 18.28 10.89
CA ARG A 167 3.56 19.52 11.64
C ARG A 167 4.62 19.40 12.71
N LEU A 168 4.76 18.23 13.34
CA LEU A 168 5.80 18.02 14.35
C LEU A 168 7.19 17.94 13.69
N GLU A 169 7.30 17.35 12.50
CA GLU A 169 8.56 17.30 11.76
C GLU A 169 9.01 18.69 11.27
N GLU A 170 8.09 19.53 10.80
CA GLU A 170 8.40 20.92 10.42
C GLU A 170 8.98 21.70 11.60
N ASN A 171 8.34 21.62 12.77
CA ASN A 171 8.80 22.32 13.98
C ASN A 171 10.14 21.81 14.54
N LEU A 172 10.49 20.54 14.29
CA LEU A 172 11.78 19.97 14.70
C LEU A 172 12.93 20.36 13.77
N ASN A 173 12.65 20.67 12.51
CA ASN A 173 13.65 21.08 11.53
C ASN A 173 13.92 22.59 11.52
N GLU A 174 13.08 23.39 12.19
CA GLU A 174 13.22 24.84 12.34
C GLU A 174 13.93 25.28 13.64
N GLY A 175 14.30 24.34 14.53
CA GLY A 175 14.97 24.59 15.83
C GLY A 175 16.42 24.11 15.87
#